data_AF-A0A7X7Q700-F1
#
_entry.id   AF-A0A7X7Q700-F1
#
_cell.length_a   1.000
_cell.length_b   1.000
_cell.length_c   1.000
_cell.angle_alpha   90.00
_cell.angle_beta   90.00
_cell.angle_gamma   90.00
#
_symmetry.space_group_name_H-M   'P 1'
#
loop_
_entity.id
_entity.type
_entity.pdbx_description
1 polymer ?
#
loop_
_entity_poly.entity_id
_entity_poly.type
_entity_poly.pdbx_seq_one_letter_code
_entity_poly.pdbx_strand_id
1 'polypeptide(L)' 'MTDLADALHHLADVLPEVTFPLDVPDAADHADAALALAGQVRDYLLPRAETLDAPLLAVVGGSTGAGKSTLVNS' A
#
# COMPACT_ATOMS: atom_id res chain seq x y z
N MET A 1 8.84 9.33 15.68
CA MET A 1 7.44 9.27 15.25
C MET A 1 7.50 9.52 13.76
N THR A 2 7.46 8.46 12.95
CA THR A 2 7.50 8.56 11.50
C THR A 2 6.24 9.29 11.06
N ASP A 3 6.36 10.31 10.22
CA ASP A 3 5.17 10.95 9.68
C ASP A 3 4.53 10.06 8.61
N LEU A 4 3.33 10.43 8.16
CA LEU A 4 2.59 9.64 7.17
C LEU A 4 3.35 9.53 5.83
N ALA A 5 4.06 10.58 5.41
CA ALA A 5 4.80 10.59 4.15
C ALA A 5 6.01 9.64 4.24
N ASP A 6 6.71 9.61 5.37
CA ASP A 6 7.79 8.65 5.63
C ASP A 6 7.27 7.20 5.59
N ALA A 7 6.12 6.94 6.22
CA ALA A 7 5.52 5.61 6.23
C ALA A 7 5.10 5.15 4.83
N LEU A 8 4.57 6.06 4.00
CA LEU A 8 4.17 5.78 2.62
C LEU A 8 5.38 5.60 1.70
N HIS A 9 6.45 6.37 1.88
CA HIS A 9 7.73 6.12 1.20
C HIS A 9 8.23 4.70 1.49
N HIS A 10 8.29 4.33 2.76
CA HIS A 10 8.74 2.99 3.15
C HIS A 10 7.86 1.90 2.55
N LEU A 11 6.54 2.07 2.56
CA LEU A 11 5.61 1.11 1.95
C LEU A 11 5.84 0.97 0.43
N ALA A 12 6.05 2.06 -0.28
CA ALA A 12 6.30 2.04 -1.72
C ALA A 12 7.61 1.33 -2.08
N ASP A 13 8.60 1.35 -1.19
CA ASP A 13 9.90 0.71 -1.40
C ASP A 13 9.87 -0.79 -1.11
N VAL A 14 9.12 -1.23 -0.08
CA VAL A 14 9.04 -2.67 0.27
C VAL A 14 8.06 -3.47 -0.59
N LEU A 15 7.02 -2.85 -1.15
CA LEU A 15 6.01 -3.56 -1.96
C LEU A 15 6.60 -4.28 -3.19
N PRO A 16 7.52 -3.67 -3.97
CA PRO A 16 8.19 -4.36 -5.08
C PRO A 16 9.10 -5.52 -4.65
N GLU A 17 9.52 -5.55 -3.38
CA GLU A 17 10.37 -6.62 -2.83
C GLU A 17 9.57 -7.85 -2.38
N VAL A 18 8.23 -7.78 -2.39
CA VAL A 18 7.37 -8.90 -1.99
C VAL A 18 7.49 -10.05 -2.97
N THR A 19 7.94 -11.20 -2.47
CA THR A 19 8.06 -12.44 -3.25
C THR A 19 6.94 -13.42 -2.92
N PHE A 20 6.46 -14.15 -3.94
CA PHE A 20 5.48 -15.23 -3.80
C PHE A 20 6.15 -16.57 -4.16
N PRO A 21 6.89 -17.20 -3.24
CA PRO A 21 7.77 -18.34 -3.55
C PRO A 21 7.01 -19.66 -3.81
N LEU A 22 5.73 -19.71 -3.48
CA LEU A 22 4.88 -20.86 -3.74
C LEU A 22 4.26 -20.72 -5.14
N ASP A 23 4.47 -21.74 -5.97
CA ASP A 23 3.84 -21.84 -7.30
C ASP A 23 2.37 -22.23 -7.15
N VAL A 24 1.55 -21.25 -6.78
CA VAL A 24 0.09 -21.35 -6.70
C VAL A 24 -0.54 -20.48 -7.79
N PRO A 25 -1.74 -20.82 -8.30
CA PRO A 25 -2.34 -20.15 -9.44
C PRO A 25 -2.36 -18.62 -9.35
N ASP A 26 -2.61 -18.07 -8.15
CA ASP A 26 -2.78 -16.64 -7.95
C ASP A 26 -1.44 -15.89 -7.67
N ALA A 27 -0.30 -16.57 -7.63
CA ALA A 27 0.98 -15.97 -7.21
C ALA A 27 1.42 -14.80 -8.12
N ALA A 28 1.24 -14.95 -9.43
CA ALA A 28 1.54 -13.90 -10.40
C ALA A 28 0.62 -12.68 -10.22
N ASP A 29 -0.69 -12.91 -10.06
CA ASP A 29 -1.67 -11.84 -9.85
C ASP A 29 -1.37 -11.02 -8.59
N HIS A 30 -0.88 -11.66 -7.52
CA HIS A 30 -0.49 -10.96 -6.30
C HIS A 30 0.82 -10.18 -6.44
N ALA A 31 1.77 -10.66 -7.26
CA ALA A 31 2.99 -9.90 -7.60
C ALA A 31 2.65 -8.63 -8.38
N ASP A 32 1.78 -8.75 -9.38
CA ASP A 32 1.29 -7.61 -10.17
C ASP A 32 0.50 -6.63 -9.28
N ALA A 33 -0.32 -7.13 -8.35
CA ALA A 33 -1.02 -6.30 -7.38
C ALA A 33 -0.06 -5.52 -6.47
N ALA A 34 1.04 -6.13 -6.01
CA ALA A 34 2.03 -5.44 -5.19
C ALA A 34 2.70 -4.29 -5.94
N LEU A 35 3.07 -4.50 -7.20
CA LEU A 35 3.63 -3.46 -8.07
C LEU A 35 2.61 -2.33 -8.35
N ALA A 36 1.36 -2.69 -8.65
CA ALA A 36 0.29 -1.73 -8.88
C ALA A 36 0.01 -0.88 -7.63
N LEU A 37 0.02 -1.49 -6.44
CA LEU A 37 -0.13 -0.79 -5.16
C LEU A 37 1.04 0.17 -4.92
N ALA A 38 2.28 -0.23 -5.19
CA ALA A 38 3.44 0.65 -5.07
C ALA A 38 3.31 1.89 -5.98
N GLY A 39 2.80 1.70 -7.21
CA GLY A 39 2.44 2.80 -8.12
C GLY A 39 1.37 3.71 -7.53
N GLN A 40 0.29 3.15 -6.98
CA GLN A 40 -0.76 3.96 -6.36
C GLN A 40 -0.26 4.80 -5.19
N VAL A 41 0.61 4.22 -4.35
CA VAL A 41 1.21 4.93 -3.22
C VAL A 41 2.03 6.13 -3.72
N ARG A 42 2.91 5.91 -4.72
CA ARG A 42 3.76 6.96 -5.32
C ARG A 42 2.98 8.04 -6.06
N ASP A 43 1.98 7.65 -6.84
CA ASP A 43 1.31 8.56 -7.76
C ASP A 43 0.14 9.31 -7.12
N TYR A 44 -0.48 8.76 -6.08
CA TYR A 44 -1.71 9.31 -5.51
C TYR A 44 -1.62 9.65 -4.02
N LEU A 45 -0.94 8.85 -3.20
CA LEU A 45 -0.94 9.04 -1.75
C LEU A 45 0.21 9.95 -1.29
N LEU A 46 1.43 9.70 -1.77
CA LEU A 46 2.62 10.48 -1.44
C LEU A 46 2.47 11.98 -1.72
N PRO A 47 2.06 12.41 -2.92
CA PRO A 47 1.88 13.84 -3.22
C PRO A 47 0.90 14.52 -2.26
N ARG A 48 -0.13 13.80 -1.81
CA ARG A 48 -1.14 14.33 -0.88
C ARG A 48 -0.65 14.35 0.57
N ALA A 49 0.17 13.38 0.96
CA ALA A 49 0.74 13.30 2.30
C ALA A 49 1.85 14.34 2.53
N GLU A 50 2.54 14.76 1.47
CA GLU A 50 3.58 15.79 1.53
C GLU A 50 3.00 17.22 1.55
N THR A 51 1.84 17.44 0.94
CA THR A 51 1.21 18.77 0.81
C THR A 51 -0.05 18.89 1.67
N LEU A 52 0.04 18.59 2.97
CA LEU A 52 -1.08 18.52 3.94
C LEU A 52 -1.79 19.86 4.25
N ASP A 53 -2.02 20.72 3.26
CA ASP A 53 -2.93 21.87 3.35
C ASP A 53 -4.42 21.45 3.27
N ALA A 54 -4.72 20.17 3.01
CA ALA A 54 -6.06 19.61 2.99
C ALA A 54 -6.11 18.18 3.54
N PRO A 55 -7.24 17.75 4.17
CA PRO A 55 -7.38 16.40 4.73
C PRO A 55 -7.33 15.32 3.65
N LEU A 56 -6.49 14.31 3.86
CA LEU A 56 -6.33 13.16 2.97
C LEU A 56 -7.45 12.14 3.21
N LEU A 57 -8.23 11.82 2.16
CA LEU A 57 -9.23 10.75 2.18
C LEU A 57 -8.71 9.54 1.40
N ALA A 58 -8.53 8.42 2.08
CA ALA A 58 -8.18 7.13 1.47
C ALA A 58 -9.28 6.10 1.70
N VAL A 59 -9.53 5.24 0.71
CA VAL A 59 -10.49 4.14 0.79
C VAL A 59 -9.72 2.82 0.86
N VAL A 60 -9.93 2.05 1.92
CA VAL A 60 -9.31 0.74 2.10
C VAL A 60 -10.28 -0.36 1.61
N GLY A 61 -9.99 -0.91 0.42
CA GLY A 61 -10.73 -2.03 -0.18
C GLY A 61 -10.08 -3.39 0.08
N GLY A 62 -10.85 -4.49 -0.02
CA GLY A 62 -10.36 -5.86 0.18
C GLY A 62 -11.43 -6.83 0.68
N SER A 63 -11.20 -8.14 0.54
CA SER A 63 -12.13 -9.19 1.00
C SER A 63 -12.20 -9.27 2.54
N THR A 64 -13.21 -9.95 3.08
CA THR A 64 -13.28 -10.25 4.52
C THR A 64 -12.05 -11.07 4.93
N GLY A 65 -11.37 -10.68 6.00
CA GLY A 65 -10.14 -11.35 6.46
C GLY A 65 -8.84 -10.82 5.84
N ALA A 66 -8.88 -9.94 4.83
CA ALA A 66 -7.70 -9.36 4.19
C ALA A 66 -6.92 -8.34 5.06
N GLY A 67 -7.19 -8.26 6.37
CA GLY A 67 -6.45 -7.36 7.28
C GLY A 67 -6.80 -5.87 7.21
N LYS A 68 -7.86 -5.46 6.47
CA LYS A 68 -8.29 -4.04 6.40
C LYS A 68 -8.47 -3.38 7.77
N SER A 69 -9.01 -4.11 8.75
CA SER A 69 -9.21 -3.59 10.11
C SER A 69 -7.90 -3.35 10.86
N THR A 70 -6.85 -4.10 10.54
CA THR A 70 -5.50 -3.89 11.08
C THR A 70 -4.91 -2.61 10.49
N LEU A 71 -5.04 -2.41 9.17
CA LEU A 71 -4.57 -1.20 8.50
C LEU A 71 -5.19 0.10 9.01
N VAL A 72 -6.44 0.08 9.50
CA VAL A 72 -7.13 1.31 9.95
C VAL A 72 -7.12 1.53 11.47
N ASN A 73 -6.77 0.52 12.28
CA ASN A 73 -6.85 0.61 13.75
C ASN A 73 -5.51 0.37 14.48
N SER A 74 -4.41 0.14 13.76
CA SER A 74 -3.05 -0.04 14.33
C SER A 74 -2.17 1.15 13.97
#